data_AF-A0A434LTG8-F1
#
_entry.id   AF-A0A434LTG8-F1
#
_cell.length_a   1.000
_cell.length_b   1.000
_cell.length_c   1.000
_cell.angle_alpha   90.00
_cell.angle_beta   90.00
_cell.angle_gamma   90.00
#
_symmetry.space_group_name_H-M   'P 1'
#
loop_
_entity.id
_entity.type
_entity.pdbx_description
1 polymer ?
#
loop_
_entity_poly.entity_id
_entity_poly.type
_entity_poly.pdbx_seq_one_letter_code
_entity_poly.pdbx_strand_id
1 'polypeptide(L)'
;MLEEGIERLVAKTGNGARLREHLLASHTFAEKAGRIASDAGVKRLVLNHLIPADDPEIGEADWIAAVRKTWAGALTIARDGLVVGLRE
;
A
#
# COMPACT_ATOMS: atom_id res chain seq x y z
N MET A 1 2.33 -0.98 1.96
CA MET A 1 3.29 0.14 2.06
C MET A 1 3.93 0.44 0.71
N LEU A 2 4.40 1.67 0.53
CA LEU A 2 5.35 2.06 -0.51
C LEU A 2 6.74 2.17 0.11
N GLU A 3 7.77 1.94 -0.71
CA GLU A 3 9.16 2.21 -0.30
C GLU A 3 9.44 3.72 -0.23
N GLU A 4 8.88 4.44 -1.20
CA GLU A 4 8.91 5.89 -1.24
C GLU A 4 8.26 6.49 0.01
N GLY A 5 8.91 7.51 0.57
CA GLY A 5 8.48 8.21 1.78
C GLY A 5 8.71 7.49 3.11
N ILE A 6 9.23 6.25 3.14
CA ILE A 6 9.61 5.58 4.41
C ILE A 6 10.61 6.43 5.20
N GLU A 7 11.68 6.89 4.54
CA GLU A 7 12.73 7.65 5.22
C GLU A 7 12.19 8.99 5.76
N ARG A 8 11.28 9.65 5.02
CA ARG A 8 10.57 10.86 5.49
C ARG A 8 9.68 10.55 6.69
N LEU A 9 8.93 9.45 6.65
CA LEU A 9 8.08 9.00 7.74
C LEU A 9 8.90 8.71 9.01
N VAL A 10 10.04 8.00 8.87
CA VAL A 10 10.94 7.68 9.97
C VAL A 10 11.54 8.95 10.57
N ALA A 11 11.98 9.89 9.73
CA ALA A 11 12.52 11.17 10.18
C ALA A 11 11.48 12.01 10.94
N LYS A 12 10.22 12.04 10.47
CA LYS A 12 9.12 12.79 11.07
C LYS A 12 8.62 12.19 12.39
N THR A 13 8.52 10.85 12.47
CA THR A 13 7.87 10.15 13.59
C THR A 13 8.82 9.94 14.78
N GLY A 14 10.13 9.89 14.54
CA GLY A 14 11.11 9.47 15.54
C GLY A 14 11.24 7.95 15.60
N ASN A 15 11.91 7.41 16.62
CA ASN A 15 12.27 5.99 16.78
C ASN A 15 13.24 5.40 15.72
N GLY A 16 13.65 6.19 14.71
CA GLY A 16 14.80 5.92 13.85
C GLY A 16 14.84 4.50 13.27
N ALA A 17 16.00 3.84 13.41
CA ALA A 17 16.23 2.50 12.86
C ALA A 17 15.18 1.46 13.34
N ARG A 18 14.75 1.53 14.60
CA ARG A 18 13.74 0.59 15.14
C ARG A 18 12.41 0.71 14.42
N LEU A 19 11.96 1.94 14.12
CA LEU A 19 10.73 2.13 13.36
C LEU A 19 10.88 1.59 11.95
N ARG A 20 11.99 1.90 11.28
CA ARG A 20 12.29 1.41 9.93
C ARG A 20 12.29 -0.12 9.85
N GLU A 21 12.96 -0.78 10.79
CA GLU A 21 13.01 -2.24 10.89
C GLU A 21 11.61 -2.83 11.09
N HIS A 22 10.81 -2.26 12.00
CA HIS A 22 9.43 -2.69 12.19
C HIS A 22 8.59 -2.54 10.92
N LEU A 23 8.70 -1.41 10.21
CA LEU A 23 7.94 -1.18 8.98
C LEU A 23 8.26 -2.26 7.93
N LEU A 24 9.53 -2.55 7.70
CA LEU A 24 9.98 -3.55 6.74
C LEU A 24 9.63 -4.99 7.15
N ALA A 25 9.68 -5.29 8.46
CA ALA A 25 9.41 -6.64 8.97
C ALA A 25 7.91 -6.96 9.04
N SER A 26 7.06 -5.94 9.23
CA SER A 26 5.64 -6.16 9.58
C SER A 26 4.65 -5.74 8.49
N HIS A 27 5.11 -5.18 7.36
CA HIS A 27 4.21 -4.70 6.30
C HIS A 27 4.54 -5.31 4.94
N THR A 28 3.54 -5.31 4.07
CA THR A 28 3.64 -5.79 2.70
C THR A 28 3.75 -4.61 1.73
N PHE A 29 4.72 -4.64 0.83
CA PHE A 29 4.82 -3.67 -0.27
C PHE A 29 3.63 -3.78 -1.22
N ALA A 30 3.18 -2.65 -1.77
CA ALA A 30 2.04 -2.61 -2.69
C ALA A 30 2.25 -3.51 -3.92
N GLU A 31 3.46 -3.54 -4.46
CA GLU A 31 3.85 -4.46 -5.54
C GLU A 31 3.68 -5.94 -5.14
N LYS A 32 4.09 -6.30 -3.92
CA LYS A 32 3.93 -7.66 -3.40
C LYS A 32 2.46 -8.00 -3.15
N ALA A 33 1.64 -7.04 -2.71
CA ALA A 33 0.20 -7.23 -2.59
C ALA A 33 -0.46 -7.49 -3.96
N GLY A 34 -0.01 -6.80 -5.02
CA GLY A 34 -0.42 -7.10 -6.40
C GLY A 34 -0.06 -8.53 -6.80
N ARG A 35 1.17 -8.97 -6.52
CA ARG A 35 1.60 -10.35 -6.79
C ARG A 35 0.71 -11.38 -6.06
N ILE A 36 0.41 -11.15 -4.78
CA ILE A 36 -0.50 -12.01 -4.00
C ILE A 36 -1.90 -12.07 -4.64
N ALA A 37 -2.42 -10.93 -5.10
CA ALA A 37 -3.72 -10.87 -5.78
C ALA A 37 -3.72 -11.66 -7.10
N SER A 38 -2.64 -11.58 -7.88
CA SER A 38 -2.44 -12.40 -9.08
C SER A 38 -2.43 -13.89 -8.74
N ASP A 39 -1.61 -14.30 -7.76
CA ASP A 39 -1.44 -15.71 -7.37
C ASP A 39 -2.73 -16.30 -6.79
N ALA A 40 -3.52 -15.50 -6.08
CA ALA A 40 -4.81 -15.91 -5.51
C ALA A 40 -5.98 -15.87 -6.51
N GLY A 41 -5.79 -15.33 -7.72
CA GLY A 41 -6.84 -15.25 -8.74
C GLY A 41 -8.06 -14.40 -8.31
N VAL A 42 -7.85 -13.36 -7.50
CA VAL A 42 -8.96 -12.55 -6.96
C VAL A 42 -9.61 -11.68 -8.05
N LYS A 43 -10.91 -11.44 -7.93
CA LYS A 43 -11.66 -10.55 -8.84
C LYS A 43 -11.34 -9.06 -8.63
N ARG A 44 -10.99 -8.66 -7.40
CA ARG A 44 -10.70 -7.28 -6.99
C ARG A 44 -9.70 -7.28 -5.84
N LEU A 45 -8.80 -6.30 -5.85
CA LEU A 45 -7.89 -5.98 -4.76
C LEU A 45 -8.26 -4.60 -4.22
N VAL A 46 -8.47 -4.52 -2.92
CA VAL A 46 -8.68 -3.26 -2.21
C VAL A 46 -7.50 -3.06 -1.27
N LEU A 47 -6.64 -2.09 -1.57
CA LEU A 47 -5.48 -1.79 -0.76
C LEU A 47 -5.90 -0.89 0.41
N ASN A 48 -5.65 -1.32 1.64
CA ASN A 48 -5.87 -0.55 2.88
C ASN A 48 -4.59 -0.56 3.73
N HIS A 49 -4.63 0.14 4.88
CA HIS A 49 -3.50 0.28 5.78
C HIS A 49 -2.26 0.84 5.05
N LEU A 50 -2.46 2.02 4.46
CA LEU A 50 -1.49 2.69 3.61
C LEU A 50 -0.39 3.31 4.47
N ILE A 51 0.86 3.12 4.03
CA ILE A 51 2.06 3.65 4.68
C ILE A 51 3.07 4.00 3.58
N PRO A 52 3.52 5.27 3.47
CA PRO A 52 3.02 6.43 4.22
C PRO A 52 1.61 6.84 3.77
N ALA A 53 0.72 7.20 4.71
CA ALA A 53 -0.64 7.69 4.38
C ALA A 53 -0.78 9.21 4.43
N ASP A 54 0.10 9.89 5.16
CA ASP A 54 0.07 11.33 5.44
C ASP A 54 1.22 12.11 4.77
N ASP A 55 1.89 11.48 3.81
CA ASP A 55 2.96 12.09 3.04
C ASP A 55 2.38 12.91 1.87
N PRO A 56 2.59 14.24 1.81
CA PRO A 56 2.00 15.08 0.78
C PRO A 56 2.59 14.83 -0.63
N GLU A 57 3.73 14.14 -0.73
CA GLU A 57 4.34 13.76 -2.01
C GLU A 57 3.79 12.44 -2.55
N ILE A 58 2.99 11.70 -1.76
CA ILE A 58 2.45 10.39 -2.14
C ILE A 58 0.94 10.50 -2.32
N GLY A 59 0.49 10.23 -3.54
CA GLY A 59 -0.92 10.21 -3.92
C GLY A 59 -1.42 8.82 -4.31
N GLU A 60 -2.71 8.75 -4.63
CA GLU A 60 -3.37 7.52 -5.09
C GLU A 60 -2.68 6.91 -6.32
N ALA A 61 -2.13 7.74 -7.21
CA ALA A 61 -1.43 7.31 -8.42
C ALA A 61 -0.19 6.46 -8.12
N ASP A 62 0.56 6.75 -7.06
CA ASP A 62 1.78 6.04 -6.71
C ASP A 62 1.46 4.63 -6.22
N TRP A 63 0.40 4.50 -5.42
CA TRP A 63 -0.14 3.21 -5.00
C TRP A 63 -0.60 2.37 -6.19
N ILE A 64 -1.33 2.98 -7.13
CA ILE A 64 -1.74 2.32 -8.35
C ILE A 64 -0.52 1.86 -9.13
N ALA A 65 0.43 2.75 -9.40
CA ALA A 65 1.64 2.44 -10.17
C ALA A 65 2.42 1.27 -9.56
N ALA A 66 2.58 1.24 -8.24
CA ALA A 66 3.27 0.15 -7.55
C ALA A 66 2.55 -1.20 -7.68
N VAL A 67 1.22 -1.23 -7.51
CA VAL A 67 0.43 -2.48 -7.69
C VAL A 67 0.44 -2.93 -9.16
N ARG A 68 0.40 -1.99 -10.12
CA ARG A 68 0.34 -2.29 -11.56
C ARG A 68 1.57 -3.00 -12.10
N LYS A 69 2.69 -2.97 -11.41
CA LYS A 69 3.89 -3.76 -11.75
C LYS A 69 3.62 -5.26 -11.76
N THR A 70 2.68 -5.74 -10.95
CA THR A 70 2.44 -7.19 -10.74
C THR A 70 0.99 -7.60 -10.90
N TRP A 71 0.04 -6.65 -11.01
CA TRP A 71 -1.39 -6.97 -11.13
C TRP A 71 -2.20 -5.98 -12.00
N ALA A 72 -2.91 -6.52 -12.98
CA ALA A 72 -3.71 -5.76 -13.95
C ALA A 72 -5.23 -5.71 -13.62
N GLY A 73 -5.68 -6.34 -12.54
CA GLY A 73 -7.12 -6.45 -12.21
C GLY A 73 -7.76 -5.17 -11.63
N ALA A 74 -9.00 -5.31 -11.14
CA ALA A 74 -9.81 -4.19 -10.64
C ALA A 74 -9.30 -3.66 -9.28
N LEU A 75 -8.51 -2.59 -9.30
CA LEU A 75 -7.88 -2.02 -8.10
C LEU A 75 -8.74 -0.94 -7.44
N THR A 76 -8.72 -0.89 -6.11
CA THR A 76 -9.23 0.24 -5.32
C THR A 76 -8.20 0.59 -4.26
N ILE A 77 -7.81 1.87 -4.19
CA ILE A 77 -7.05 2.40 -3.06
C ILE A 77 -8.08 2.90 -2.04
N ALA A 78 -8.08 2.30 -0.85
CA ALA A 78 -9.07 2.63 0.17
C ALA A 78 -8.78 4.00 0.80
N ARG A 79 -9.84 4.65 1.25
CA ARG A 79 -9.81 5.86 2.08
C ARG A 79 -10.83 5.71 3.20
N ASP A 80 -10.68 6.50 4.25
CA ASP A 80 -11.61 6.51 5.38
C ASP A 80 -13.05 6.76 4.89
N GLY A 81 -13.98 5.95 5.39
CA GLY A 81 -15.39 5.99 5.00
C GLY A 81 -15.72 5.36 3.64
N LEU A 82 -14.75 4.79 2.91
CA LEU A 82 -15.02 4.09 1.65
C LEU A 82 -15.81 2.80 1.88
N VAL A 83 -16.89 2.62 1.13
CA VAL A 83 -17.72 1.40 1.15
C VAL A 83 -17.45 0.59 -0.11
N VAL A 84 -17.10 -0.69 0.06
CA VAL A 84 -16.94 -1.64 -1.05
C VAL A 84 -18.20 -2.51 -1.14
N GLY A 85 -19.02 -2.26 -2.16
CA GLY A 85 -20.10 -3.19 -2.50
C GLY A 85 -19.54 -4.47 -3.08
N LEU A 86 -19.93 -5.62 -2.52
CA LEU A 86 -19.72 -6.93 -3.13
C LEU A 86 -20.90 -7.22 -4.05
N ARG A 87 -20.61 -7.65 -5.28
CA ARG A 87 -21.62 -8.20 -6.19
C ARG A 87 -21.35 -9.69 -6.30
N GLU A 88 -22.40 -10.50 -6.23
CA GLU A 88 -22.35 -11.95 -6.46
C GLU A 88 -21.97 -12.26 -7.93
#